data_AF-A0A814Y5A8-F1
#
_entry.id   AF-A0A814Y5A8-F1
#
_cell.length_a   1.000
_cell.length_b   1.000
_cell.length_c   1.000
_cell.angle_alpha   90.00
_cell.angle_beta   90.00
_cell.angle_gamma   90.00
#
_symmetry.space_group_name_H-M   'P 1'
#
loop_
_entity.id
_entity.type
_entity.pdbx_description
1 polymer ?
#
loop_
_entity_poly.entity_id
_entity_poly.type
_entity_poly.pdbx_seq_one_letter_code
_entity_poly.pdbx_strand_id
1 'polypeptide(L)'
;MLHADGAPVIKVGGKSLWPIQCTLVEISPPMRDRADATMILGPWLGGTHPNRDLWWCYIVQQIHDLFRNGIIINTDAGEKLKFNIRAQYATFDLLALAQNCNIIQFNGYDACPDCDIHGIAIGRQAFYPYSATPAAPKTDHDYTTLSIQNTTVTASKGIKGSTPLTKILVFPDQIAIDYMHLVCSGHFKH
;
A
#
# COMPACT_ATOMS: atom_id res chain seq x y z
N MET A 1 3.94 2.29 9.93
CA MET A 1 3.30 1.39 8.95
C MET A 1 2.07 2.10 8.41
N LEU A 2 1.94 2.17 7.08
CA LEU A 2 0.77 2.75 6.40
C LEU A 2 -0.23 1.64 6.04
N HIS A 3 -1.50 1.98 6.07
CA HIS A 3 -2.60 1.11 5.64
C HIS A 3 -3.66 1.95 4.94
N ALA A 4 -4.30 1.41 3.91
CA ALA A 4 -5.42 2.08 3.26
C ALA A 4 -6.38 1.04 2.67
N ASP A 5 -7.59 0.99 3.20
CA ASP A 5 -8.65 0.09 2.77
C ASP A 5 -10.00 0.81 2.78
N GLY A 6 -10.99 0.32 2.04
CA GLY A 6 -12.32 0.87 1.98
C GLY A 6 -13.24 0.24 3.02
N ALA A 7 -13.77 1.05 3.93
CA ALA A 7 -14.82 0.63 4.83
C ALA A 7 -16.17 1.23 4.38
N PRO A 8 -17.24 0.42 4.21
CA PRO A 8 -18.58 0.96 4.01
C PRO A 8 -19.04 1.63 5.31
N VAL A 9 -19.20 2.95 5.32
CA VAL A 9 -19.47 3.67 6.58
C VAL A 9 -20.94 3.70 6.94
N ILE A 10 -21.86 3.75 5.97
CA ILE A 10 -23.31 3.65 6.24
C ILE A 10 -23.99 3.09 4.98
N LYS A 11 -24.88 2.09 5.12
CA LYS A 11 -25.72 1.56 4.03
C LYS A 11 -26.63 2.62 3.38
N VAL A 12 -26.77 3.80 3.98
CA VAL A 12 -27.66 4.88 3.53
C VAL A 12 -26.84 5.90 2.75
N GLY A 13 -27.11 6.00 1.44
CA GLY A 13 -26.53 7.03 0.56
C GLY A 13 -25.38 6.59 -0.34
N GLY A 14 -25.01 5.30 -0.36
CA GLY A 14 -24.05 4.74 -1.32
C GLY A 14 -22.63 5.30 -1.23
N LYS A 15 -22.24 5.88 -0.08
CA LYS A 15 -20.90 6.42 0.16
C LYS A 15 -20.05 5.45 0.98
N SER A 16 -18.76 5.41 0.67
CA SER A 16 -17.74 4.65 1.40
C SER A 16 -16.67 5.60 1.94
N LEU A 17 -16.09 5.24 3.09
CA LEU A 17 -14.91 5.92 3.62
C LEU A 17 -13.68 5.12 3.30
N TRP A 18 -12.66 5.83 2.85
CA TRP A 18 -11.34 5.31 2.58
C TRP A 18 -10.38 6.11 3.45
N PRO A 19 -9.97 5.60 4.62
CA PRO A 19 -8.94 6.26 5.42
C PRO A 19 -7.55 5.78 5.01
N ILE A 20 -6.61 6.72 4.81
CA ILE A 20 -5.19 6.42 4.98
C ILE A 20 -4.94 6.40 6.48
N GLN A 21 -4.52 5.25 6.99
CA GLN A 21 -4.19 5.04 8.38
C GLN A 21 -2.69 4.83 8.54
N CYS A 22 -2.18 5.15 9.73
CA CYS A 22 -0.83 4.79 10.09
C CYS A 22 -0.71 4.41 11.56
N THR A 23 0.29 3.57 11.83
CA THR A 23 0.66 3.16 13.18
C THR A 23 2.17 3.25 13.32
N LEU A 24 2.66 3.72 14.47
CA LEU A 24 4.09 3.73 14.77
C LEU A 24 4.59 2.30 14.99
N VAL A 25 5.74 1.94 14.42
CA VAL A 25 6.28 0.57 14.51
C VAL A 25 7.25 0.42 15.67
N GLU A 26 7.62 1.52 16.31
CA GLU A 26 8.56 1.61 17.41
C GLU A 26 7.87 1.44 18.78
N ILE A 27 6.54 1.57 18.84
CA ILE A 27 5.76 1.27 20.04
C ILE A 27 5.60 -0.25 20.22
N SER A 28 5.56 -0.71 21.47
CA SER A 28 5.45 -2.15 21.78
C SER A 28 4.14 -2.76 21.24
N PRO A 29 4.11 -4.07 20.91
CA PRO A 29 2.90 -4.71 20.36
C PRO A 29 1.63 -4.49 21.21
N PRO A 30 1.64 -4.64 22.55
CA PRO A 30 0.44 -4.40 23.36
C PRO A 30 -0.09 -2.96 23.29
N MET A 31 0.80 -1.98 23.08
CA MET A 31 0.39 -0.60 22.88
C MET A 31 -0.11 -0.37 21.46
N ARG A 32 0.53 -1.02 20.48
CA ARG A 32 0.21 -0.92 19.06
C ARG A 32 -1.17 -1.46 18.70
N ASP A 33 -1.60 -2.50 19.40
CA ASP A 33 -2.89 -3.17 19.16
C ASP A 33 -4.09 -2.37 19.71
N ARG A 34 -3.83 -1.26 20.42
CA ARG A 34 -4.89 -0.38 20.88
C ARG A 34 -5.44 0.46 19.73
N ALA A 35 -6.76 0.67 19.72
CA ALA A 35 -7.42 1.46 18.68
C ALA A 35 -6.91 2.91 18.58
N ASP A 36 -6.41 3.48 19.69
CA ASP A 36 -5.85 4.83 19.76
C ASP A 36 -4.38 4.93 19.30
N ALA A 37 -3.73 3.80 19.00
CA ALA A 37 -2.38 3.77 18.43
C ALA A 37 -2.38 3.95 16.89
N THR A 38 -3.55 3.84 16.26
CA THR A 38 -3.73 4.06 14.82
C THR A 38 -4.26 5.46 14.57
N MET A 39 -3.50 6.24 13.81
CA MET A 39 -3.87 7.57 13.36
C MET A 39 -4.51 7.53 11.98
N ILE A 40 -5.49 8.42 11.74
CA ILE A 40 -6.04 8.67 10.41
C ILE A 40 -5.31 9.87 9.81
N LEU A 41 -4.61 9.66 8.71
CA LEU A 41 -3.84 10.68 8.01
C LEU A 41 -4.65 11.40 6.94
N GLY A 42 -5.51 10.66 6.22
CA GLY A 42 -6.22 11.18 5.07
C GLY A 42 -7.53 10.45 4.81
N PRO A 43 -8.65 10.89 5.41
CA PRO A 43 -9.96 10.30 5.14
C PRO A 43 -10.51 10.79 3.80
N TRP A 44 -11.08 9.88 3.01
CA TRP A 44 -11.85 10.19 1.80
C TRP A 44 -13.25 9.61 1.93
N LEU A 45 -14.28 10.46 1.91
CA LEU A 45 -15.68 10.04 1.92
C LEU A 45 -16.32 10.34 0.57
N GLY A 46 -16.70 9.30 -0.17
CA GLY A 46 -17.27 9.47 -1.51
C GLY A 46 -18.06 8.26 -1.99
N GLY A 47 -18.86 8.45 -3.04
CA GLY A 47 -19.58 7.36 -3.72
C GLY A 47 -18.69 6.52 -4.65
N THR A 48 -17.47 6.99 -4.90
CA THR A 48 -16.47 6.30 -5.73
C THR A 48 -15.16 6.19 -4.96
N HIS A 49 -14.30 5.27 -5.43
CA HIS A 49 -12.93 5.16 -4.94
C HIS A 49 -12.20 6.51 -5.03
N PRO A 50 -11.27 6.80 -4.09
CA PRO A 50 -10.46 8.00 -4.14
C PRO A 50 -9.63 8.03 -5.42
N ASN A 51 -9.46 9.23 -5.99
CA ASN A 51 -8.39 9.44 -6.95
C ASN A 51 -7.07 9.23 -6.19
N ARG A 52 -6.42 8.09 -6.43
CA ARG A 52 -5.21 7.65 -5.73
C ARG A 52 -4.15 8.75 -5.70
N ASP A 53 -3.87 9.38 -6.84
CA ASP A 53 -2.75 10.32 -6.94
C ASP A 53 -3.02 11.58 -6.13
N LEU A 54 -4.25 12.11 -6.19
CA LEU A 54 -4.66 13.22 -5.33
C LEU A 54 -4.64 12.84 -3.85
N TRP A 55 -5.12 11.65 -3.53
CA TRP A 55 -5.23 11.15 -2.16
C TRP A 55 -3.85 10.95 -1.50
N TRP A 56 -2.90 10.35 -2.24
CA TRP A 56 -1.55 10.09 -1.72
C TRP A 56 -0.60 11.26 -1.84
N CYS A 57 -0.68 12.10 -2.88
CA CYS A 57 0.32 13.16 -3.12
C CYS A 57 0.49 14.08 -1.91
N TYR A 58 -0.63 14.52 -1.30
CA TYR A 58 -0.60 15.39 -0.13
C TYR A 58 -0.01 14.70 1.11
N ILE A 59 -0.38 13.44 1.36
CA ILE A 59 0.11 12.68 2.52
C ILE A 59 1.59 12.34 2.37
N VAL A 60 1.99 11.89 1.18
CA VAL A 60 3.39 11.59 0.84
C VAL A 60 4.27 12.82 1.01
N GLN A 61 3.82 13.99 0.53
CA GLN A 61 4.57 15.22 0.69
C GLN A 61 4.81 15.56 2.17
N GLN A 62 3.76 15.49 3.00
CA GLN A 62 3.90 15.76 4.44
C GLN A 62 4.83 14.76 5.14
N ILE A 63 4.70 13.45 4.85
CA ILE A 63 5.60 12.43 5.42
C ILE A 63 7.04 12.68 4.99
N HIS A 64 7.24 13.01 3.71
CA HIS A 64 8.57 13.30 3.18
C HIS A 64 9.18 14.56 3.82
N ASP A 65 8.38 15.59 4.10
CA ASP A 65 8.82 16.79 4.80
C ASP A 65 9.14 16.49 6.27
N LEU A 66 8.33 15.70 6.96
CA LEU A 66 8.61 15.20 8.32
C LEU A 66 9.87 14.32 8.36
N PHE A 67 10.17 13.60 7.27
CA PHE A 67 11.40 12.84 7.15
C PHE A 67 12.63 13.75 7.00
N ARG A 68 12.57 14.75 6.10
CA ARG A 68 13.71 15.63 5.81
C ARG A 68 13.96 16.66 6.90
N ASN A 69 12.91 17.35 7.33
CA ASN A 69 13.02 18.49 8.22
C ASN A 69 12.92 18.07 9.69
N GLY A 70 12.20 16.98 9.95
CA GLY A 70 11.86 16.53 11.30
C GLY A 70 10.76 17.38 11.94
N ILE A 71 10.38 17.01 13.14
CA ILE A 71 9.47 17.73 14.02
C ILE A 71 10.10 17.90 15.40
N ILE A 72 9.89 19.05 16.03
CA ILE A 72 10.34 19.32 17.40
C ILE A 72 9.16 19.17 18.35
N ILE A 73 9.30 18.33 19.35
CA ILE A 73 8.32 18.10 20.41
C ILE A 73 8.92 18.62 21.72
N ASN A 74 8.18 19.48 22.41
CA ASN A 74 8.52 19.88 23.77
C ASN A 74 7.94 18.85 24.73
N THR A 75 8.77 18.27 25.59
CA THR A 75 8.31 17.34 26.63
C THR A 75 7.77 18.11 27.82
N ASP A 76 6.99 17.43 28.66
CA ASP A 76 6.50 17.98 29.93
C ASP A 76 7.65 18.34 30.89
N ALA A 77 8.83 17.73 30.71
CA ALA A 77 10.05 18.04 31.45
C ALA A 77 10.78 19.29 30.92
N GLY A 78 10.26 19.96 29.88
CA GLY A 78 10.85 21.15 29.26
C GLY A 78 11.96 20.86 28.23
N GLU A 79 12.22 19.60 27.93
CA GLU A 79 13.20 19.20 26.92
C GLU A 79 12.65 19.34 25.50
N LYS A 80 13.52 19.69 24.55
CA LYS A 80 13.19 19.74 23.12
C LYS A 80 13.76 18.52 22.41
N LEU A 81 12.87 17.64 21.97
CA LEU A 81 13.24 16.45 21.21
C LEU A 81 12.95 16.66 19.72
N LYS A 82 13.92 16.34 18.87
CA LYS A 82 13.73 16.33 17.41
C LYS A 82 13.52 14.90 16.92
N PHE A 83 12.43 14.68 16.20
CA PHE A 83 12.10 13.40 15.58
C PHE A 83 12.09 13.54 14.05
N ASN A 84 12.59 12.52 13.36
CA ASN A 84 12.42 12.36 11.92
C ASN A 84 11.48 11.19 11.70
N ILE A 85 10.38 11.42 10.97
CA ILE A 85 9.35 10.40 10.76
C ILE A 85 9.48 9.86 9.34
N ARG A 86 9.51 8.54 9.18
CA ARG A 86 9.52 7.88 7.86
C ARG A 86 8.46 6.78 7.77
N ALA A 87 7.98 6.53 6.56
CA ALA A 87 7.18 5.34 6.29
C ALA A 87 8.11 4.12 6.25
N GLN A 88 7.87 3.14 7.13
CA GLN A 88 8.69 1.93 7.18
C GLN A 88 8.15 0.81 6.28
N TYR A 89 6.83 0.67 6.24
CA TYR A 89 6.11 -0.31 5.41
C TYR A 89 4.72 0.24 5.09
N ALA A 90 4.13 -0.23 3.99
CA ALA A 90 2.69 -0.14 3.75
C ALA A 90 2.09 -1.54 3.59
N THR A 91 0.85 -1.73 4.02
CA THR A 91 0.10 -2.98 3.75
C THR A 91 -1.28 -2.64 3.20
N PHE A 92 -1.75 -3.46 2.29
CA PHE A 92 -3.01 -3.30 1.60
C PHE A 92 -3.58 -4.69 1.29
N ASP A 93 -4.89 -4.81 1.27
CA ASP A 93 -5.53 -5.99 0.65
C ASP A 93 -5.20 -6.05 -0.85
N LEU A 94 -5.47 -7.17 -1.52
CA LEU A 94 -5.02 -7.36 -2.91
C LEU A 94 -5.62 -6.34 -3.90
N LEU A 95 -6.84 -5.84 -3.64
CA LEU A 95 -7.49 -4.84 -4.49
C LEU A 95 -6.88 -3.46 -4.30
N ALA A 96 -6.77 -3.01 -3.04
CA ALA A 96 -6.17 -1.74 -2.69
C ALA A 96 -4.68 -1.73 -3.03
N LEU A 97 -3.98 -2.86 -2.93
CA LEU A 97 -2.59 -3.01 -3.35
C LEU A 97 -2.44 -2.64 -4.83
N ALA A 98 -3.26 -3.24 -5.69
CA ALA A 98 -3.22 -2.99 -7.14
C ALA A 98 -3.56 -1.54 -7.50
N GLN A 99 -4.52 -0.95 -6.77
CA GLN A 99 -4.87 0.45 -6.93
C GLN A 99 -3.71 1.35 -6.50
N ASN A 100 -3.29 1.27 -5.23
CA ASN A 100 -2.33 2.17 -4.57
C ASN A 100 -0.92 2.06 -5.13
N CYS A 101 -0.47 0.85 -5.50
CA CYS A 101 0.84 0.62 -6.11
C CYS A 101 0.81 0.78 -7.64
N ASN A 102 -0.36 1.03 -8.22
CA ASN A 102 -0.57 1.16 -9.67
C ASN A 102 -0.05 -0.05 -10.47
N ILE A 103 -0.36 -1.25 -10.00
CA ILE A 103 -0.01 -2.53 -10.63
C ILE A 103 -1.27 -3.28 -11.13
N ILE A 104 -1.08 -4.32 -11.94
CA ILE A 104 -2.15 -5.23 -12.36
C ILE A 104 -2.77 -5.87 -11.11
N GLN A 105 -4.10 -6.00 -11.11
CA GLN A 105 -4.83 -6.65 -10.03
C GLN A 105 -4.55 -8.15 -10.00
N PHE A 106 -4.63 -8.76 -8.81
CA PHE A 106 -4.31 -10.18 -8.53
C PHE A 106 -4.86 -11.23 -9.52
N ASN A 107 -5.91 -10.92 -10.29
CA ASN A 107 -6.51 -11.79 -11.30
C ASN A 107 -5.92 -11.65 -12.71
N GLY A 108 -4.91 -10.79 -12.91
CA GLY A 108 -4.17 -10.69 -14.17
C GLY A 108 -3.01 -11.68 -14.25
N TYR A 109 -2.42 -11.81 -15.45
CA TYR A 109 -1.35 -12.78 -15.69
C TYR A 109 -0.01 -12.40 -15.04
N ASP A 110 0.31 -11.11 -14.93
CA ASP A 110 1.59 -10.65 -14.38
C ASP A 110 1.41 -9.89 -13.05
N ALA A 111 0.43 -10.29 -12.23
CA ALA A 111 -0.04 -9.48 -11.11
C ALA A 111 0.75 -9.62 -9.81
N CYS A 112 1.68 -10.58 -9.71
CA CYS A 112 2.51 -10.74 -8.51
C CYS A 112 3.33 -9.46 -8.26
N PRO A 113 3.27 -8.82 -7.09
CA PRO A 113 4.09 -7.64 -6.81
C PRO A 113 5.58 -7.98 -6.61
N ASP A 114 5.89 -9.19 -6.16
CA ASP A 114 7.25 -9.54 -5.72
C ASP A 114 8.12 -10.15 -6.81
N CYS A 115 7.53 -10.82 -7.82
CA CYS A 115 8.29 -11.52 -8.85
C CYS A 115 7.63 -11.47 -10.22
N ASP A 116 8.44 -11.67 -11.26
CA ASP A 116 8.04 -11.64 -12.67
C ASP A 116 7.49 -12.99 -13.14
N ILE A 117 6.55 -13.55 -12.37
CA ILE A 117 5.87 -14.79 -12.72
C ILE A 117 4.71 -14.51 -13.65
N HIS A 118 4.65 -15.24 -14.76
CA HIS A 118 3.51 -15.22 -15.67
C HIS A 118 2.51 -16.32 -15.30
N GLY A 119 1.27 -15.92 -15.07
CA GLY A 119 0.16 -16.81 -14.78
C GLY A 119 -0.43 -17.46 -16.04
N ILE A 120 -1.26 -18.47 -15.82
CA ILE A 120 -2.05 -19.15 -16.85
C ILE A 120 -3.54 -18.98 -16.55
N ALA A 121 -4.38 -18.92 -17.57
CA ALA A 121 -5.83 -18.88 -17.37
C ALA A 121 -6.38 -20.29 -17.26
N ILE A 122 -7.05 -20.58 -16.15
CA ILE A 122 -7.88 -21.78 -16.01
C ILE A 122 -9.30 -21.29 -15.72
N GLY A 123 -10.19 -21.43 -16.70
CA GLY A 123 -11.53 -20.85 -16.65
C GLY A 123 -11.50 -19.31 -16.65
N ARG A 124 -12.03 -18.69 -15.59
CA ARG A 124 -12.10 -17.22 -15.43
C ARG A 124 -11.06 -16.66 -14.44
N GLN A 125 -10.10 -17.47 -14.03
CA GLN A 125 -9.12 -17.14 -13.01
C GLN A 125 -7.70 -17.29 -13.57
N ALA A 126 -6.81 -16.39 -13.16
CA ALA A 126 -5.38 -16.52 -13.37
C ALA A 126 -4.77 -17.37 -12.25
N PHE A 127 -3.94 -18.34 -12.62
CA PHE A 127 -3.22 -19.20 -11.71
C PHE A 127 -1.72 -19.04 -11.93
N TYR A 128 -0.96 -19.04 -10.84
CA TYR A 128 0.50 -18.98 -10.88
C TYR A 128 1.05 -20.39 -10.66
N PRO A 129 1.48 -21.08 -11.72
CA PRO A 129 1.93 -22.45 -11.60
C PRO A 129 3.19 -22.53 -10.74
N TYR A 130 3.25 -23.54 -9.88
CA TYR A 130 4.48 -23.84 -9.16
C TYR A 130 5.59 -24.23 -10.15
N SER A 131 6.77 -23.67 -9.94
CA SER A 131 7.98 -24.00 -10.68
C SER A 131 9.11 -24.27 -9.69
N ALA A 132 9.91 -25.31 -9.95
CA ALA A 132 11.12 -25.60 -9.16
C ALA A 132 12.17 -24.49 -9.31
N THR A 133 12.15 -23.76 -10.42
CA THR A 133 12.94 -22.55 -10.63
C THR A 133 12.07 -21.34 -10.32
N PRO A 134 12.34 -20.58 -9.26
CA PRO A 134 11.58 -19.39 -8.92
C PRO A 134 11.64 -18.34 -10.04
N ALA A 135 10.55 -17.60 -10.23
CA ALA A 135 10.56 -16.43 -11.10
C ALA A 135 11.52 -15.36 -10.56
N ALA A 136 12.07 -14.54 -11.45
CA ALA A 136 12.98 -13.47 -11.06
C ALA A 136 12.26 -12.48 -10.12
N PRO A 137 12.87 -12.08 -8.99
CA PRO A 137 12.29 -11.06 -8.12
C PRO A 137 12.25 -9.71 -8.84
N LYS A 138 11.22 -8.92 -8.57
CA LYS A 138 11.15 -7.51 -8.98
C LYS A 138 11.97 -6.67 -8.02
N THR A 139 12.54 -5.60 -8.53
CA THR A 139 13.37 -4.66 -7.77
C THR A 139 12.75 -3.28 -7.75
N ASP A 140 13.20 -2.42 -6.85
CA ASP A 140 12.80 -1.01 -6.83
C ASP A 140 13.16 -0.30 -8.14
N HIS A 141 14.25 -0.73 -8.77
CA HIS A 141 14.64 -0.25 -10.09
C HIS A 141 13.63 -0.63 -11.18
N ASP A 142 13.05 -1.83 -11.14
CA ASP A 142 11.97 -2.20 -12.06
C ASP A 142 10.76 -1.27 -11.86
N TYR A 143 10.35 -1.05 -10.61
CA TYR A 143 9.21 -0.19 -10.28
C TYR A 143 9.44 1.26 -10.68
N THR A 144 10.59 1.84 -10.38
CA THR A 144 10.92 3.23 -10.72
C THR A 144 11.11 3.44 -12.22
N THR A 145 11.70 2.49 -12.93
CA THR A 145 11.96 2.62 -14.38
C THR A 145 10.72 2.32 -15.22
N LEU A 146 10.08 1.17 -15.00
CA LEU A 146 8.93 0.73 -15.80
C LEU A 146 7.73 1.64 -15.55
N SER A 147 7.56 2.19 -14.36
CA SER A 147 6.45 3.11 -14.07
C SER A 147 6.50 4.43 -14.84
N ILE A 148 7.70 4.86 -15.28
CA ILE A 148 7.89 6.06 -16.11
C ILE A 148 7.68 5.72 -17.59
N GLN A 149 8.15 4.55 -18.01
CA GLN A 149 8.03 4.09 -19.40
C GLN A 149 6.61 3.67 -19.77
N ASN A 150 5.90 3.06 -18.82
CA ASN A 150 4.56 2.52 -19.04
C ASN A 150 3.50 3.62 -18.99
N THR A 151 2.56 3.55 -19.93
CA THR A 151 1.30 4.30 -19.85
C THR A 151 0.21 3.44 -19.22
N THR A 152 -0.93 4.02 -18.85
CA THR A 152 -2.07 3.29 -18.28
C THR A 152 -2.59 2.14 -19.18
N VAL A 153 -2.22 2.11 -20.46
CA VAL A 153 -2.65 1.13 -21.46
C VAL A 153 -1.64 -0.02 -21.62
N THR A 154 -0.38 0.16 -21.21
CA THR A 154 0.71 -0.79 -21.44
C THR A 154 1.38 -1.14 -20.12
N ALA A 155 1.13 -2.32 -19.57
CA ALA A 155 1.80 -2.78 -18.36
C ALA A 155 2.97 -3.72 -18.70
N SER A 156 4.12 -3.50 -18.07
CA SER A 156 5.31 -4.35 -18.18
C SER A 156 5.63 -4.93 -16.82
N LYS A 157 5.86 -6.25 -16.73
CA LYS A 157 6.00 -6.96 -15.45
C LYS A 157 4.87 -6.62 -14.46
N GLY A 158 3.65 -6.45 -14.95
CA GLY A 158 2.50 -6.04 -14.12
C GLY A 158 2.49 -4.60 -13.59
N ILE A 159 3.51 -3.78 -13.88
CA ILE A 159 3.56 -2.38 -13.44
C ILE A 159 2.84 -1.50 -14.47
N LYS A 160 1.81 -0.75 -14.07
CA LYS A 160 1.01 0.06 -15.02
C LYS A 160 1.50 1.49 -15.14
N GLY A 161 2.16 2.02 -14.11
CA GLY A 161 2.61 3.41 -14.09
C GLY A 161 3.04 3.85 -12.70
N SER A 162 3.28 5.14 -12.55
CA SER A 162 3.80 5.73 -11.31
C SER A 162 2.76 5.77 -10.20
N THR A 163 3.24 5.87 -8.97
CA THR A 163 2.45 6.13 -7.75
C THR A 163 3.24 7.09 -6.86
N PRO A 164 2.59 8.02 -6.13
CA PRO A 164 3.30 8.87 -5.18
C PRO A 164 4.06 8.09 -4.09
N LEU A 165 3.63 6.85 -3.78
CA LEU A 165 4.20 6.03 -2.71
C LEU A 165 5.69 5.72 -2.87
N THR A 166 6.19 5.62 -4.12
CA THR A 166 7.62 5.33 -4.38
C THR A 166 8.56 6.45 -3.89
N LYS A 167 8.03 7.63 -3.53
CA LYS A 167 8.83 8.72 -2.92
C LYS A 167 9.18 8.46 -1.46
N ILE A 168 8.44 7.61 -0.77
CA ILE A 168 8.58 7.35 0.67
C ILE A 168 8.74 5.88 1.02
N LEU A 169 8.65 4.99 0.02
CA LEU A 169 8.76 3.54 0.15
C LEU A 169 9.55 2.96 -1.04
N VAL A 170 10.33 1.93 -0.75
CA VAL A 170 11.09 1.11 -1.71
C VAL A 170 10.25 -0.11 -2.07
N PHE A 171 10.01 -0.34 -3.36
CA PHE A 171 9.15 -1.43 -3.83
C PHE A 171 9.98 -2.60 -4.38
N PRO A 172 9.50 -3.86 -4.29
CA PRO A 172 8.34 -4.30 -3.52
C PRO A 172 8.64 -4.44 -2.01
N ASP A 173 9.91 -4.34 -1.59
CA ASP A 173 10.39 -4.72 -0.26
C ASP A 173 9.69 -4.04 0.94
N GLN A 174 9.18 -2.82 0.78
CA GLN A 174 8.45 -2.11 1.84
C GLN A 174 6.92 -2.21 1.70
N ILE A 175 6.43 -3.08 0.83
CA ILE A 175 5.02 -3.47 0.74
C ILE A 175 4.84 -4.79 1.47
N ALA A 176 4.24 -4.74 2.65
CA ALA A 176 4.00 -5.90 3.48
C ALA A 176 2.76 -6.66 3.02
N ILE A 177 2.89 -7.99 2.96
CA ILE A 177 1.81 -8.93 2.69
C ILE A 177 0.74 -8.81 3.78
N ASP A 178 -0.52 -8.64 3.36
CA ASP A 178 -1.65 -8.59 4.27
C ASP A 178 -2.05 -9.99 4.75
N TYR A 179 -1.47 -10.39 5.88
CA TYR A 179 -1.76 -11.68 6.52
C TYR A 179 -3.23 -11.84 6.90
N MET A 180 -3.91 -10.76 7.32
CA MET A 180 -5.30 -10.83 7.75
C MET A 180 -6.21 -11.23 6.61
N HIS A 181 -6.11 -10.57 5.46
CA HIS A 181 -6.96 -10.88 4.31
C HIS A 181 -6.54 -12.16 3.56
N LEU A 182 -5.25 -12.50 3.56
CA LEU A 182 -4.73 -13.65 2.82
C LEU A 182 -4.84 -14.97 3.59
N VAL A 183 -4.58 -14.97 4.90
CA VAL A 183 -4.49 -16.20 5.70
C VAL A 183 -5.66 -16.32 6.67
N CYS A 184 -5.98 -15.28 7.44
CA CYS A 184 -7.03 -15.36 8.47
C CYS A 184 -8.44 -15.32 7.88
N SER A 185 -8.65 -14.44 6.90
CA SER A 185 -9.95 -14.14 6.30
C SER A 185 -10.05 -14.63 4.85
N GLY A 186 -9.16 -15.54 4.44
CA GLY A 186 -9.08 -16.05 3.07
C GLY A 186 -10.47 -16.46 2.57
N HIS A 187 -11.03 -15.67 1.64
CA HIS A 187 -12.34 -15.94 1.06
C HIS A 187 -12.23 -17.13 0.10
N PHE A 188 -12.22 -18.34 0.65
CA PHE A 188 -12.55 -19.53 -0.12
C PHE A 188 -14.08 -19.54 -0.28
N LYS A 189 -14.59 -19.08 -1.42
CA LYS A 189 -15.94 -19.47 -1.83
C LYS A 189 -15.90 -20.99 -2.07
N HIS A 190 -16.46 -21.75 -1.13
CA HIS A 190 -16.87 -23.14 -1.36
C HIS A 190 -17.93 -23.20 -2.46
#